data_AF-A0A973PN46-F1
#
_entry.id   AF-A0A973PN46-F1
#
_cell.length_a   1.000
_cell.length_b   1.000
_cell.length_c   1.000
_cell.angle_alpha   90.00
_cell.angle_beta   90.00
_cell.angle_gamma   90.00
#
_symmetry.space_group_name_H-M   'P 1'
#
loop_
_entity.id
_entity.type
_entity.pdbx_description
1 polymer ?
#
loop_
_entity_poly.entity_id
_entity_poly.type
_entity_poly.pdbx_seq_one_letter_code
_entity_poly.pdbx_strand_id
1 'polypeptide(L)'
;MPDTTTLEAAAVPAVIRHVVRLIAPDRPAAVTDADQLVTDLGFHSLLLAELGFTLEELFELDAITPEHAMTLHTVGDIGTLITAAVDAGDASPPSAADVHAFSARYGQVWPSPEPGDLP
;
A
#
# COMPACT_ATOMS: atom_id res chain seq x y z
N MET A 1 -22.05 13.07 5.26
CA MET A 1 -21.20 12.71 4.11
C MET A 1 -20.06 11.90 4.68
N PRO A 2 -19.62 10.77 4.07
CA PRO A 2 -18.41 10.11 4.54
C PRO A 2 -17.25 11.10 4.43
N ASP A 3 -16.43 11.19 5.47
CA ASP A 3 -15.28 12.08 5.54
C ASP A 3 -14.24 11.69 4.48
N THR A 4 -14.29 12.34 3.31
CA THR A 4 -13.30 12.20 2.21
C THR A 4 -12.03 12.99 2.52
N THR A 5 -11.51 12.85 3.73
CA THR A 5 -10.26 13.51 4.13
C THR A 5 -9.11 12.80 3.43
N THR A 6 -8.45 13.50 2.49
CA THR A 6 -7.21 13.04 1.87
C THR A 6 -6.17 12.79 2.95
N LEU A 7 -5.51 11.63 2.91
CA LEU A 7 -4.41 11.33 3.82
C LEU A 7 -3.19 12.16 3.45
N GLU A 8 -2.37 12.50 4.45
CA GLU A 8 -1.11 13.19 4.18
C GLU A 8 -0.11 12.25 3.50
N ALA A 9 0.82 12.79 2.71
CA ALA A 9 1.88 12.01 2.08
C ALA A 9 2.70 11.18 3.10
N ALA A 10 2.84 11.68 4.34
CA ALA A 10 3.48 10.95 5.44
C ALA A 10 2.76 9.63 5.81
N ALA A 11 1.47 9.48 5.49
CA ALA A 11 0.71 8.26 5.74
C ALA A 11 0.89 7.20 4.64
N VAL A 12 1.45 7.55 3.48
CA VAL A 12 1.65 6.65 2.33
C VAL A 12 2.33 5.34 2.74
N PRO A 13 3.46 5.33 3.48
CA PRO A 13 4.11 4.08 3.88
C PRO A 13 3.27 3.22 4.84
N ALA A 14 2.43 3.84 5.67
CA ALA A 14 1.51 3.11 6.53
C ALA A 14 0.39 2.45 5.70
N VAL A 15 -0.14 3.16 4.69
CA VAL A 15 -1.18 2.65 3.80
C VAL A 15 -0.68 1.44 3.01
N ILE A 16 0.52 1.55 2.45
CA ILE A 16 1.15 0.47 1.68
C ILE A 16 1.32 -0.78 2.54
N ARG A 17 1.89 -0.65 3.74
CA ARG A 17 2.08 -1.80 4.66
C ARG A 17 0.76 -2.48 5.01
N HIS A 18 -0.31 -1.70 5.22
CA HIS A 18 -1.63 -2.27 5.48
C HIS A 18 -2.22 -2.97 4.27
N VAL A 19 -2.16 -2.36 3.08
CA VAL A 19 -2.65 -2.97 1.84
C VAL A 19 -1.92 -4.30 1.58
N VAL A 20 -0.59 -4.29 1.69
CA VAL A 20 0.24 -5.50 1.57
C VAL A 20 -0.19 -6.54 2.60
N ARG A 21 -0.39 -6.16 3.87
CA ARG A 21 -0.84 -7.09 4.92
C ARG A 21 -2.20 -7.73 4.59
N LEU A 22 -3.12 -6.99 3.99
CA LEU A 22 -4.45 -7.48 3.66
C LEU A 22 -4.46 -8.45 2.48
N ILE A 23 -3.61 -8.22 1.49
CA ILE A 23 -3.49 -9.06 0.28
C ILE A 23 -2.60 -10.28 0.53
N ALA A 24 -1.63 -10.17 1.44
CA ALA A 24 -0.71 -11.26 1.77
C ALA A 24 -1.50 -12.54 2.18
N PRO A 25 -1.15 -13.71 1.63
CA PRO A 25 -1.89 -14.94 1.85
C PRO A 25 -1.95 -15.36 3.32
N ASP A 26 -0.83 -15.23 4.03
CA ASP A 26 -0.70 -15.62 5.43
C ASP A 26 -1.14 -14.53 6.43
N ARG A 27 -1.48 -13.33 5.94
CA ARG A 27 -1.91 -12.17 6.75
C ARG A 27 -1.05 -11.98 8.01
N PRO A 28 0.24 -11.67 7.84
CA PRO A 28 1.15 -11.54 8.98
C PRO A 28 0.68 -10.43 9.93
N ALA A 29 0.98 -10.59 11.22
CA ALA A 29 0.55 -9.64 12.25
C ALA A 29 1.17 -8.24 12.04
N ALA A 30 2.38 -8.19 11.49
CA ALA A 30 3.09 -6.97 11.14
C ALA A 30 3.75 -7.13 9.77
N VAL A 31 3.88 -6.01 9.06
CA VAL A 31 4.60 -5.88 7.79
C VAL A 31 5.58 -4.73 7.94
N THR A 32 6.83 -4.96 7.60
CA THR A 32 7.93 -4.00 7.63
C THR A 32 8.43 -3.72 6.22
N ASP A 33 9.15 -2.62 6.02
CA ASP A 33 9.77 -2.28 4.73
C ASP A 33 10.80 -3.33 4.27
N ALA A 34 11.44 -4.04 5.19
CA ALA A 34 12.43 -5.08 4.89
C ALA A 34 11.82 -6.40 4.42
N ASP A 35 10.52 -6.64 4.61
CA ASP A 35 9.89 -7.91 4.26
C ASP A 35 9.87 -8.11 2.74
N GLN A 36 10.34 -9.26 2.28
CA GLN A 36 10.27 -9.64 0.88
C GLN A 36 8.86 -10.11 0.52
N LEU A 37 8.32 -9.57 -0.57
CA LEU A 37 6.97 -9.88 -1.04
C LEU A 37 6.81 -11.38 -1.27
N VAL A 38 7.72 -11.99 -2.03
CA VAL A 38 7.59 -13.41 -2.39
C VAL A 38 8.08 -14.32 -1.27
N THR A 39 9.23 -14.03 -0.68
CA THR A 39 9.91 -14.95 0.26
C THR A 39 9.34 -14.89 1.67
N ASP A 40 9.11 -13.70 2.21
CA ASP A 40 8.70 -13.53 3.61
C ASP A 40 7.18 -13.46 3.73
N LEU A 41 6.51 -12.80 2.78
CA LEU A 41 5.07 -12.60 2.79
C LEU A 41 4.28 -13.60 1.93
N GLY A 42 4.97 -14.43 1.13
CA GLY A 42 4.36 -15.50 0.34
C GLY A 42 3.61 -15.04 -0.91
N PHE A 43 3.82 -13.82 -1.40
CA PHE A 43 3.17 -13.35 -2.61
C PHE A 43 3.57 -14.18 -3.84
N HIS A 44 2.56 -14.57 -4.61
CA HIS A 44 2.71 -15.22 -5.91
C HIS A 44 2.12 -14.35 -7.02
N SER A 45 2.38 -14.67 -8.29
CA SER A 45 2.04 -13.83 -9.46
C SER A 45 0.63 -13.24 -9.46
N LEU A 46 -0.39 -14.01 -9.03
CA LEU A 46 -1.77 -13.52 -8.95
C LEU A 46 -1.95 -12.41 -7.90
N LEU A 47 -1.37 -12.57 -6.72
CA LEU A 47 -1.47 -11.60 -5.63
C LEU A 47 -0.56 -10.40 -5.86
N LEU A 48 0.57 -10.58 -6.55
CA LEU A 48 1.40 -9.46 -7.00
C LEU A 48 0.65 -8.59 -8.01
N ALA A 49 -0.06 -9.22 -8.95
CA ALA A 49 -0.92 -8.49 -9.87
C ALA A 49 -2.06 -7.78 -9.13
N GLU A 50 -2.76 -8.47 -8.22
CA GLU A 50 -3.81 -7.87 -7.39
C GLU A 50 -3.29 -6.69 -6.55
N LEU A 51 -2.11 -6.83 -5.95
CA LEU A 51 -1.43 -5.77 -5.22
C LEU A 51 -1.11 -4.58 -6.12
N GLY A 52 -0.55 -4.81 -7.30
CA GLY A 52 -0.27 -3.77 -8.29
C GLY A 52 -1.52 -2.98 -8.66
N PHE A 53 -2.57 -3.67 -9.10
CA PHE A 53 -3.85 -3.02 -9.47
C PHE A 53 -4.48 -2.27 -8.28
N THR A 54 -4.43 -2.84 -7.09
CA THR A 54 -4.96 -2.18 -5.89
C THR A 54 -4.22 -0.89 -5.59
N LEU A 55 -2.89 -0.89 -5.70
CA LEU A 55 -2.08 0.30 -5.45
C LEU A 55 -2.30 1.35 -6.53
N GLU A 56 -2.42 0.94 -7.80
CA GLU A 56 -2.78 1.83 -8.92
C GLU A 56 -4.12 2.52 -8.68
N GLU A 57 -5.16 1.76 -8.34
CA GLU A 57 -6.49 2.32 -8.05
C GLU A 57 -6.49 3.22 -6.82
N LEU A 58 -5.79 2.82 -5.74
CA LEU A 58 -5.84 3.53 -4.46
C LEU A 58 -5.04 4.84 -4.48
N PHE A 59 -3.89 4.84 -5.17
CA PHE A 59 -3.00 6.01 -5.26
C PHE A 59 -3.17 6.81 -6.56
N GLU A 60 -4.15 6.46 -7.40
CA GLU A 60 -4.33 7.05 -8.72
C GLU A 60 -3.03 7.03 -9.55
N LEU A 61 -2.23 5.97 -9.39
CA LEU A 61 -0.94 5.80 -10.06
C LEU A 61 -1.16 5.45 -11.53
N ASP A 62 -0.26 5.91 -12.40
CA ASP A 62 -0.09 5.28 -13.71
C ASP A 62 0.27 3.80 -13.57
N ALA A 63 -0.05 3.01 -14.60
CA ALA A 63 0.17 1.57 -14.59
C ALA A 63 1.63 1.21 -14.25
N ILE A 64 1.83 0.33 -13.28
CA ILE A 64 3.15 -0.18 -12.90
C ILE A 64 3.66 -1.03 -14.06
N THR A 65 4.67 -0.51 -14.77
CA THR A 65 5.24 -1.22 -15.91
C THR A 65 5.96 -2.50 -15.46
N PRO A 66 6.15 -3.49 -16.34
CA PRO A 66 6.89 -4.71 -16.02
C PRO A 66 8.29 -4.42 -15.47
N GLU A 67 8.95 -3.38 -15.98
CA GLU A 67 10.28 -2.96 -15.54
C GLU A 67 10.27 -2.48 -14.09
N HIS A 68 9.28 -1.66 -13.70
CA HIS A 68 9.11 -1.26 -12.31
C HIS A 68 8.75 -2.46 -11.43
N ALA A 69 7.81 -3.31 -11.86
CA ALA A 69 7.42 -4.51 -11.13
C ALA A 69 8.62 -5.46 -10.85
N MET A 70 9.56 -5.57 -11.79
CA MET A 70 10.80 -6.34 -11.61
C MET A 70 11.74 -5.77 -10.55
N THR A 71 11.58 -4.50 -10.15
CA THR A 71 12.37 -3.88 -9.07
C THR A 71 11.71 -3.97 -7.71
N LEU A 72 10.44 -4.36 -7.64
CA LEU A 72 9.66 -4.48 -6.40
C LEU A 72 9.90 -5.83 -5.74
N HIS A 73 10.93 -5.93 -4.90
CA HIS A 73 11.24 -7.16 -4.16
C HIS A 73 10.73 -7.13 -2.72
N THR A 74 10.77 -5.95 -2.11
CA THR A 74 10.40 -5.70 -0.72
C THR A 74 9.24 -4.72 -0.62
N VAL A 75 8.61 -4.65 0.55
CA VAL A 75 7.57 -3.66 0.83
C VAL A 75 8.15 -2.23 0.80
N GLY A 76 9.41 -2.06 1.18
CA GLY A 76 10.14 -0.80 1.11
C GLY A 76 10.35 -0.31 -0.32
N ASP A 77 10.54 -1.22 -1.28
CA ASP A 77 10.64 -0.85 -2.71
C ASP A 77 9.33 -0.24 -3.21
N ILE A 78 8.19 -0.84 -2.82
CA ILE A 78 6.85 -0.29 -3.13
C ILE A 78 6.67 1.07 -2.46
N GLY A 79 7.03 1.17 -1.18
CA GLY A 79 7.01 2.41 -0.42
C GLY A 79 7.76 3.53 -1.11
N THR A 80 8.97 3.23 -1.58
CA THR A 80 9.86 4.18 -2.25
C THR A 80 9.29 4.60 -3.61
N LEU A 81 8.81 3.64 -4.41
CA LEU A 81 8.20 3.90 -5.73
C LEU A 81 7.01 4.86 -5.60
N ILE A 82 6.06 4.54 -4.71
CA ILE A 82 4.81 5.30 -4.58
C ILE A 82 5.09 6.66 -3.94
N THR A 83 5.95 6.74 -2.91
CA THR A 83 6.31 8.03 -2.32
C THR A 83 6.97 8.95 -3.35
N ALA A 84 7.89 8.41 -4.17
CA ALA A 84 8.52 9.18 -5.24
C ALA A 84 7.50 9.65 -6.30
N ALA A 85 6.51 8.80 -6.64
CA ALA A 85 5.45 9.17 -7.57
C ALA A 85 4.52 10.26 -7.00
N VAL A 86 4.17 10.18 -5.70
CA VAL A 86 3.40 11.23 -5.02
C VAL A 86 4.17 12.56 -5.00
N ASP A 87 5.46 12.53 -4.69
CA ASP A 87 6.32 13.72 -4.69
C ASP A 87 6.50 14.33 -6.09
N ALA A 88 6.52 13.49 -7.13
CA ALA A 88 6.57 13.92 -8.52
C ALA A 88 5.23 14.44 -9.05
N GLY A 89 4.12 14.14 -8.37
CA GLY A 89 2.76 14.46 -8.81
C GLY A 89 2.17 13.45 -9.81
N ASP A 90 2.83 12.30 -10.00
CA ASP A 90 2.35 11.17 -10.82
C ASP A 90 1.41 10.23 -10.03
N ALA A 91 1.23 10.50 -8.73
CA ALA A 91 0.33 9.79 -7.85
C ALA A 91 -0.33 10.74 -6.85
N SER A 92 -1.45 10.32 -6.28
CA SER A 92 -2.20 11.06 -5.27
C SER A 92 -2.27 10.24 -3.98
N PRO A 93 -2.05 10.83 -2.79
CA PRO A 93 -2.27 10.12 -1.55
C PRO A 93 -3.77 9.76 -1.41
N PRO A 94 -4.10 8.53 -1.01
CA PRO A 94 -5.48 8.07 -0.95
C PRO A 94 -6.30 8.85 0.07
N SER A 95 -7.62 8.91 -0.14
CA SER A 95 -8.51 9.39 0.90
C SER A 95 -8.71 8.33 2.00
N ALA A 96 -8.93 8.78 3.23
CA ALA A 96 -9.25 7.87 4.34
C ALA A 96 -10.48 7.00 4.03
N ALA A 97 -11.45 7.55 3.30
CA ALA A 97 -12.64 6.82 2.86
C ALA A 97 -12.30 5.66 1.93
N ASP A 98 -11.37 5.83 0.99
CA ASP A 98 -10.96 4.79 0.05
C ASP A 98 -10.21 3.67 0.76
N VAL A 99 -9.29 4.01 1.67
CA VAL A 99 -8.56 3.02 2.48
C VAL A 99 -9.53 2.26 3.39
N HIS A 100 -10.53 2.93 3.97
CA HIS A 100 -11.58 2.28 4.75
C HIS A 100 -12.43 1.35 3.90
N ALA A 101 -12.85 1.80 2.71
CA ALA A 101 -13.66 1.01 1.78
C ALA A 101 -12.90 -0.23 1.31
N PHE A 102 -11.61 -0.10 1.00
CA PHE A 102 -10.73 -1.22 0.69
C PHE A 102 -10.63 -2.20 1.86
N SER A 103 -10.31 -1.70 3.05
CA SER A 103 -10.16 -2.53 4.27
C SER A 103 -11.43 -3.33 4.57
N ALA A 104 -12.60 -2.71 4.40
CA ALA A 104 -13.89 -3.35 4.62
C ALA A 104 -14.13 -4.55 3.70
N ARG A 105 -13.57 -4.57 2.46
CA ARG A 105 -13.65 -5.72 1.55
C ARG A 105 -12.97 -6.97 2.14
N TYR A 106 -11.95 -6.78 2.97
CA TYR A 106 -11.21 -7.85 3.65
C TYR A 106 -11.72 -8.10 5.08
N GLY A 107 -12.82 -7.47 5.49
CA GLY A 107 -13.38 -7.57 6.85
C GLY A 107 -12.46 -6.95 7.91
N GLN A 108 -11.62 -5.99 7.52
CA GLN A 108 -10.66 -5.30 8.39
C GLN A 108 -11.00 -3.81 8.47
N VAL A 109 -10.49 -3.17 9.52
CA VAL A 109 -10.61 -1.72 9.69
C VAL A 109 -9.22 -1.11 9.55
N TRP A 110 -9.12 -0.03 8.81
CA TRP A 110 -7.90 0.78 8.78
C TRP A 110 -7.63 1.31 10.19
N PRO A 111 -6.49 0.97 10.81
CA PRO A 111 -6.12 1.58 12.07
C PRO A 111 -5.91 3.08 11.82
N SER A 112 -6.60 3.95 12.58
CA SER A 112 -6.23 5.36 12.58
C SER A 112 -4.74 5.44 12.91
N PRO A 113 -3.93 6.23 12.17
CA PRO A 113 -2.55 6.45 12.54
C PRO A 113 -2.57 7.10 13.92
N GLU A 114 -2.21 6.35 14.97
CA GLU A 114 -2.02 6.95 16.28
C GLU A 114 -0.84 7.93 16.15
N PRO A 115 -0.96 9.18 16.61
CA PRO A 115 0.06 10.22 16.42
C PRO A 115 1.29 10.01 17.34
N GLY A 116 1.87 8.81 17.35
CA GLY A 116 2.87 8.40 18.33
C GLY A 116 4.01 7.50 17.83
N ASP A 117 4.06 7.13 16.55
CA ASP A 117 5.15 6.28 15.99
C ASP A 117 5.86 6.99 14.83
N LEU A 118 6.43 8.16 15.12
CA LEU A 118 7.50 8.77 14.33
C LEU A 118 8.71 8.94 15.27
N PRO A 119 9.90 8.45 14.90
CA PRO A 119 11.10 8.55 15.72
C PRO A 119 11.59 9.98 15.94
#